data_AF-A0A2P8I2E4-F1
#
_entry.id   AF-A0A2P8I2E4-F1
#
_cell.length_a   1.000
_cell.length_b   1.000
_cell.length_c   1.000
_cell.angle_alpha   90.00
_cell.angle_beta   90.00
_cell.angle_gamma   90.00
#
_symmetry.space_group_name_H-M   'P 1'
#
loop_
_entity.id
_entity.type
_entity.pdbx_description
1 polymer ?
#
loop_
_entity_poly.entity_id
_entity_poly.type
_entity_poly.pdbx_seq_one_letter_code
_entity_poly.pdbx_strand_id
1 'polypeptide(L)'
;MPNLGPTELIIIAVVIILLFGAKKLPDMARSIGRSAKILKAETKGLRSEDDPQQTQAGTTAQQVPAPQQLPPAQPQVAQPQVAQPQVAQPPVAPPQQVAQPVAQPVQPQVAPPIEQSAQNLQNKQNTN
;
A
#
# COMPACT_ATOMS: atom_id res chain seq x y z
N MET A 1 -34.44 29.29 0.76
CA MET A 1 -33.14 28.59 0.60
C MET A 1 -33.07 27.53 1.68
N PRO A 2 -32.69 26.28 1.38
CA PRO A 2 -32.54 25.26 2.40
C PRO A 2 -31.50 25.73 3.42
N ASN A 3 -31.94 25.94 4.66
CA ASN A 3 -31.06 26.35 5.75
C ASN A 3 -30.44 25.08 6.32
N LEU A 4 -29.16 24.87 6.04
CA LEU A 4 -28.34 23.84 6.68
C LEU A 4 -28.10 24.25 8.15
N GLY A 5 -29.14 24.06 8.96
CA GLY A 5 -29.12 24.35 10.38
C GLY A 5 -28.52 23.20 11.18
N PRO A 6 -28.27 23.42 12.48
CA PRO A 6 -27.81 22.38 13.40
C PRO A 6 -28.66 21.09 13.34
N THR A 7 -29.97 21.23 13.15
CA THR A 7 -30.91 20.09 13.01
C THR A 7 -30.58 19.21 11.81
N GLU A 8 -30.29 19.80 10.65
CA GLU A 8 -29.99 19.03 9.42
C GLU A 8 -28.67 18.28 9.56
N LEU A 9 -27.66 18.91 10.18
CA LEU A 9 -26.38 18.26 10.48
C LEU A 9 -26.55 17.07 11.43
N ILE A 10 -27.42 17.17 12.44
CA ILE A 10 -27.71 16.06 13.34
C ILE A 10 -28.36 14.90 12.56
N ILE A 11 -29.33 15.18 11.69
CA ILE A 11 -29.98 14.15 10.86
C ILE A 11 -28.96 13.44 9.99
N ILE A 12 -28.09 14.18 9.29
CA ILE A 12 -27.03 13.60 8.45
C ILE A 12 -26.06 12.77 9.29
N ALA A 13 -25.62 13.28 10.44
CA ALA A 13 -24.73 12.54 11.34
C ALA A 13 -25.36 11.22 11.82
N VAL A 14 -26.66 11.22 12.14
CA VAL A 14 -27.41 10.01 12.52
C VAL A 14 -27.43 9.01 11.36
N VAL A 15 -27.71 9.44 10.13
CA VAL A 15 -27.68 8.57 8.95
C VAL A 15 -26.29 7.95 8.73
N ILE A 16 -25.23 8.75 8.84
CA ILE A 16 -23.86 8.23 8.68
C ILE A 16 -23.51 7.24 9.80
N ILE A 17 -23.93 7.50 11.04
CA ILE A 17 -23.73 6.56 12.17
C ILE A 17 -24.51 5.26 11.94
N LEU A 18 -25.70 5.30 11.35
CA LEU A 18 -26.47 4.10 11.01
C LEU A 18 -25.79 3.27 9.92
N LEU A 19 -25.22 3.91 8.91
CA LEU A 19 -24.55 3.21 7.79
C LEU A 19 -23.17 2.65 8.16
N PHE A 20 -22.35 3.44 8.85
CA PHE A 20 -20.97 3.10 9.17
C PHE A 20 -20.79 2.53 10.58
N GLY A 21 -21.73 2.80 11.49
CA GLY A 21 -21.68 2.41 12.90
C GLY A 21 -20.99 3.44 13.80
N ALA A 22 -21.46 3.52 15.05
CA ALA A 22 -20.94 4.47 16.06
C ALA A 22 -19.45 4.30 16.38
N LYS A 23 -18.87 3.12 16.13
CA LYS A 23 -17.45 2.84 16.36
C LYS A 23 -16.56 3.16 15.15
N LYS A 24 -17.09 3.14 13.91
CA LYS A 24 -16.28 3.31 12.70
C LYS A 24 -16.04 4.77 12.36
N LEU A 25 -17.02 5.65 12.59
CA LEU A 25 -16.89 7.10 12.40
C LEU A 25 -15.72 7.70 13.21
N PRO A 26 -15.61 7.49 14.54
CA PRO A 26 -14.51 8.04 15.33
C PRO A 26 -13.16 7.40 14.99
N ASP A 27 -13.15 6.13 14.59
CA ASP A 27 -11.93 5.43 14.19
C ASP A 27 -11.36 5.99 12.88
N MET A 28 -12.22 6.17 11.87
CA MET A 28 -11.86 6.81 10.58
C MET A 28 -11.45 8.28 10.78
N ALA A 29 -12.17 9.03 11.61
CA ALA A 29 -11.80 10.42 11.93
C ALA A 29 -10.44 10.51 12.64
N ARG A 30 -10.12 9.58 13.55
CA ARG A 30 -8.82 9.53 14.24
C ARG A 30 -7.66 9.18 13.30
N SER A 31 -7.86 8.28 12.34
CA SER A 31 -6.80 7.93 11.38
C SER A 31 -6.55 9.05 10.35
N ILE A 32 -7.62 9.65 9.83
CA ILE A 32 -7.55 10.82 8.93
C ILE A 32 -6.94 12.01 9.68
N GLY A 33 -7.36 12.26 10.92
CA GLY A 33 -6.85 13.37 11.74
C GLY A 33 -5.35 13.26 12.03
N ARG A 34 -4.82 12.04 12.22
CA ARG A 34 -3.37 11.82 12.37
C ARG A 34 -2.62 12.20 11.10
N SER A 35 -3.09 11.75 9.93
CA SER A 35 -2.48 12.07 8.63
C SER A 35 -2.56 13.58 8.33
N ALA A 36 -3.73 14.18 8.54
CA ALA A 36 -3.96 15.61 8.36
C ALA A 36 -3.11 16.47 9.31
N LYS A 37 -2.85 16.02 10.54
CA LYS A 37 -2.00 16.74 11.50
C LYS A 37 -0.54 16.78 11.05
N ILE A 38 -0.02 15.68 10.52
CA ILE A 38 1.35 15.59 10.01
C ILE A 38 1.49 16.51 8.79
N LEU A 39 0.56 16.39 7.83
CA LEU A 39 0.51 17.26 6.65
C LEU A 39 0.40 18.74 7.04
N LYS A 40 -0.44 19.07 8.03
CA LYS A 40 -0.60 20.45 8.52
C LYS A 40 0.65 20.95 9.24
N ALA A 41 1.40 20.09 9.93
CA ALA A 41 2.65 20.46 10.58
C ALA A 41 3.77 20.73 9.57
N GLU A 42 3.88 19.89 8.53
CA GLU A 42 4.83 20.06 7.44
C GLU A 42 4.50 21.32 6.61
N THR A 43 3.23 21.50 6.23
CA THR A 43 2.78 22.71 5.52
C THR A 43 2.90 23.97 6.38
N LYS A 44 2.76 23.87 7.71
CA LYS A 44 3.01 25.00 8.62
C LYS A 44 4.51 25.34 8.67
N GLY A 45 5.41 24.35 8.69
CA GLY A 45 6.85 24.59 8.60
C GLY A 45 7.26 25.38 7.35
N LEU A 46 6.62 25.10 6.22
CA LEU A 46 6.80 25.84 4.96
C LEU A 46 6.21 27.27 4.96
N ARG A 47 5.30 27.57 5.89
CA ARG A 47 4.56 28.84 5.94
C ARG A 47 4.86 29.66 7.19
N SER A 48 5.70 29.13 8.09
CA SER A 48 6.01 29.70 9.40
C SER A 48 7.51 29.80 9.65
N GLU A 49 8.31 30.09 8.63
CA GLU A 49 9.75 30.43 8.76
C GLU A 49 10.02 31.67 9.68
N ASP A 50 9.01 32.23 10.35
CA ASP A 50 9.11 33.43 11.21
C ASP A 50 8.66 33.25 12.68
N ASP A 51 8.26 32.05 13.15
CA ASP A 51 7.79 31.89 14.55
C ASP A 51 8.31 30.61 15.25
N PRO A 52 9.25 30.72 16.22
CA PRO A 52 9.78 29.58 16.95
C PRO A 52 9.01 29.35 18.25
N GLN A 53 7.80 28.79 18.20
CA GLN A 53 7.28 28.04 19.35
C GLN A 53 6.11 27.12 18.97
N GLN A 54 6.09 25.96 19.63
CA GLN A 54 5.01 24.97 19.66
C GLN A 54 5.11 23.78 18.70
N THR A 55 6.21 23.02 18.83
CA THR A 55 6.21 21.57 18.54
C THR A 55 6.13 20.83 19.86
N GLN A 56 4.92 20.55 20.37
CA GLN A 56 4.70 19.54 21.42
C GLN A 56 3.19 19.28 21.57
N ALA A 57 2.72 18.13 21.09
CA ALA A 57 1.56 17.39 21.61
C ALA A 57 1.37 16.09 20.80
N GLY A 58 2.32 15.17 20.91
CA GLY A 58 2.12 13.77 20.56
C GLY A 58 2.14 12.96 21.83
N THR A 59 1.00 12.73 22.48
CA THR A 59 0.75 11.62 23.43
C THR A 59 -0.74 11.55 23.72
N THR A 60 -1.48 10.69 23.02
CA THR A 60 -2.68 9.97 23.51
C THR A 60 -3.38 9.26 22.35
N ALA A 61 -2.90 8.05 22.06
CA ALA A 61 -3.69 6.85 21.70
C ALA A 61 -2.73 5.78 21.18
N GLN A 62 -1.70 5.45 21.97
CA GLN A 62 -1.20 4.09 22.01
C GLN A 62 -2.31 3.27 22.66
N GLN A 63 -3.14 2.63 21.84
CA GLN A 63 -3.77 1.37 22.21
C GLN A 63 -3.34 0.37 21.14
N VAL A 64 -2.17 -0.21 21.41
CA VAL A 64 -1.73 -1.46 20.81
C VAL A 64 -2.58 -2.55 21.47
N PRO A 65 -3.38 -3.35 20.74
CA PRO A 65 -3.91 -4.57 21.31
C PRO A 65 -2.75 -5.57 21.41
N ALA A 66 -2.40 -5.99 22.62
CA ALA A 66 -1.68 -7.24 22.89
C ALA A 66 -2.59 -8.11 23.76
N PRO A 67 -2.46 -9.45 23.80
CA PRO A 67 -2.12 -10.42 22.76
C PRO A 67 -3.16 -11.57 22.72
N GLN A 68 -3.45 -12.15 21.54
CA GLN A 68 -3.97 -13.52 21.45
C GLN A 68 -3.02 -14.32 20.56
N GLN A 69 -2.10 -15.03 21.21
CA GLN A 69 -1.34 -16.10 20.61
C GLN A 69 -2.32 -17.20 20.19
N LEU A 70 -2.50 -17.40 18.90
CA LEU A 70 -3.03 -18.66 18.39
C LEU A 70 -1.90 -19.70 18.40
N PRO A 71 -2.17 -20.96 18.77
CA PRO A 71 -1.17 -22.03 18.86
C PRO A 71 -0.29 -22.14 17.61
N PRO A 72 0.99 -22.56 17.71
CA PRO A 72 1.79 -22.88 16.53
C PRO A 72 1.12 -24.03 15.76
N ALA A 73 0.38 -23.69 14.71
CA ALA A 73 -0.12 -24.65 13.74
C ALA A 73 1.10 -25.19 12.98
N GLN A 74 1.33 -26.48 13.15
CA GLN A 74 2.35 -27.27 12.48
C GLN A 74 2.26 -27.09 10.95
N PRO A 75 3.37 -27.24 10.21
CA PRO A 75 3.34 -27.17 8.74
C PRO A 75 2.48 -28.29 8.16
N GLN A 76 1.22 -27.99 7.83
CA GLN A 76 0.43 -28.79 6.93
C GLN A 76 0.95 -28.56 5.51
N VAL A 77 1.63 -29.56 4.96
CA VAL A 77 1.94 -29.69 3.54
C VAL A 77 0.64 -29.92 2.75
N ALA A 78 -0.14 -28.86 2.54
CA ALA A 78 -1.23 -28.84 1.57
C ALA A 78 -0.69 -28.39 0.21
N GLN A 79 -0.55 -29.34 -0.71
CA GLN A 79 -0.13 -29.10 -2.10
C GLN A 79 -1.08 -28.09 -2.77
N PRO A 80 -0.57 -27.12 -3.56
CA PRO A 80 -1.41 -26.30 -4.42
C PRO A 80 -1.91 -27.13 -5.60
N GLN A 81 -3.06 -27.80 -5.44
CA GLN A 81 -3.88 -28.19 -6.59
C GLN A 81 -4.59 -26.94 -7.10
N VAL A 82 -3.98 -26.32 -8.10
CA VAL A 82 -4.63 -25.33 -8.96
C VAL A 82 -5.82 -25.99 -9.66
N ALA A 83 -7.03 -25.70 -9.18
CA ALA A 83 -8.26 -26.04 -9.88
C ALA A 83 -8.33 -25.22 -11.18
N GLN A 84 -7.95 -25.86 -12.29
CA GLN A 84 -8.03 -25.30 -13.64
C GLN A 84 -9.52 -25.15 -14.03
N PRO A 85 -9.95 -23.99 -14.56
CA PRO A 85 -11.24 -23.88 -15.22
C PRO A 85 -11.20 -24.68 -16.54
N GLN A 86 -11.82 -25.86 -16.56
CA GLN A 86 -12.09 -26.59 -17.79
C GLN A 86 -13.21 -25.88 -18.56
N VAL A 87 -12.83 -25.16 -19.62
CA VAL A 87 -13.77 -24.68 -20.66
C VAL A 87 -14.25 -25.88 -21.49
N ALA A 88 -15.56 -26.05 -21.60
CA ALA A 88 -16.19 -27.15 -22.33
C ALA A 88 -15.85 -27.09 -23.85
N GLN A 89 -15.32 -28.19 -24.39
CA GLN A 89 -15.16 -28.39 -25.84
C GLN A 89 -16.10 -29.51 -26.33
N PRO A 90 -16.88 -29.27 -27.39
CA PRO A 90 -17.21 -30.30 -28.37
C PRO A 90 -16.48 -30.08 -29.72
N PRO A 91 -16.29 -31.14 -30.54
CA PRO A 91 -15.20 -31.26 -31.50
C PRO A 91 -15.61 -30.89 -32.93
N VAL A 92 -14.73 -30.21 -33.67
CA VAL A 92 -14.73 -30.19 -35.14
C VAL A 92 -13.30 -30.40 -35.66
N ALA A 93 -13.15 -31.36 -36.57
CA ALA A 93 -11.92 -32.04 -36.98
C ALA A 93 -10.91 -31.16 -37.76
N PRO A 94 -9.60 -31.51 -37.77
CA PRO A 94 -8.54 -30.80 -38.49
C PRO A 94 -8.47 -31.23 -39.97
N PRO A 95 -7.88 -30.42 -40.87
CA PRO A 95 -6.51 -30.79 -41.24
C PRO A 95 -5.58 -29.61 -41.68
N GLN A 96 -4.32 -29.72 -41.24
CA GLN A 96 -3.09 -29.39 -41.95
C GLN A 96 -2.46 -28.00 -41.76
N GLN A 97 -1.33 -28.05 -41.06
CA GLN A 97 -0.17 -27.17 -41.19
C GLN A 97 0.14 -26.85 -42.66
N VAL A 98 0.31 -25.56 -42.95
CA VAL A 98 1.16 -25.11 -44.05
C VAL A 98 2.23 -24.24 -43.41
N ALA A 99 3.44 -24.79 -43.35
CA ALA A 99 4.64 -24.12 -42.89
C ALA A 99 4.93 -22.89 -43.75
N GLN A 100 5.34 -21.76 -43.15
CA GLN A 100 6.40 -20.91 -43.73
C GLN A 100 7.25 -20.24 -42.63
N PRO A 101 8.58 -20.17 -42.81
CA PRO A 101 9.55 -19.71 -41.81
C PRO A 101 9.82 -18.20 -41.96
N VAL A 102 10.46 -17.57 -40.96
CA VAL A 102 11.59 -16.60 -41.09
C VAL A 102 11.69 -15.61 -39.90
N ALA A 103 12.89 -15.63 -39.32
CA ALA A 103 13.62 -14.58 -38.58
C ALA A 103 13.11 -14.05 -37.23
N GLN A 104 13.74 -14.55 -36.15
CA GLN A 104 13.88 -13.87 -34.87
C GLN A 104 15.03 -12.85 -34.98
N PRO A 105 14.85 -11.55 -34.66
CA PRO A 105 15.98 -10.70 -34.32
C PRO A 105 16.42 -11.00 -32.89
N VAL A 106 17.52 -11.75 -32.75
CA VAL A 106 18.33 -11.84 -31.54
C VAL A 106 18.81 -10.44 -31.16
N GLN A 107 18.34 -9.89 -30.04
CA GLN A 107 18.93 -8.67 -29.49
C GLN A 107 20.19 -9.02 -28.69
N PRO A 108 21.36 -8.43 -29.00
CA PRO A 108 22.57 -8.63 -28.22
C PRO A 108 22.43 -8.02 -26.81
N GLN A 109 22.52 -8.87 -25.80
CA GLN A 109 22.68 -8.45 -24.41
C GLN A 109 24.08 -7.81 -24.24
N VAL A 110 24.15 -6.49 -24.31
CA VAL A 110 25.36 -5.75 -23.93
C VAL A 110 25.45 -5.69 -22.41
N ALA A 111 26.40 -6.43 -21.84
CA ALA A 111 26.73 -6.36 -20.43
C ALA A 111 27.22 -4.94 -20.07
N PRO A 112 26.75 -4.32 -18.98
CA PRO A 112 27.33 -3.08 -18.51
C PRO A 112 28.77 -3.30 -17.97
N PRO A 113 29.68 -2.33 -18.18
CA PRO A 113 31.12 -2.46 -17.93
C PRO A 113 31.49 -2.68 -16.46
N ILE A 114 32.46 -3.57 -16.26
CA ILE A 114 33.12 -3.91 -15.01
C ILE A 114 34.05 -2.76 -14.61
N GLU A 115 33.53 -1.69 -14.01
CA GLU A 115 34.36 -0.54 -13.58
C GLU A 115 34.14 -0.11 -12.11
N GLN A 116 33.13 -0.65 -11.40
CA GLN A 116 32.85 -0.26 -10.01
C GLN A 116 33.75 -0.94 -8.96
N SER A 117 34.52 -1.97 -9.32
CA SER A 117 35.38 -2.70 -8.38
C SER A 117 36.65 -1.95 -7.97
N ALA A 118 37.09 -0.93 -8.73
CA ALA A 118 38.26 -0.12 -8.37
C ALA A 118 37.93 0.99 -7.35
N GLN A 119 36.72 1.56 -7.38
CA GLN A 119 36.32 2.65 -6.49
C GLN A 119 36.06 2.18 -5.06
N ASN A 120 35.63 0.93 -4.88
CA ASN A 120 35.28 0.39 -3.56
C ASN A 120 36.50 0.16 -2.65
N LEU A 121 37.69 -0.08 -3.23
CA LEU A 121 38.92 -0.27 -2.46
C LEU A 121 39.48 1.06 -1.89
N GLN A 122 39.25 2.18 -2.57
CA GLN A 122 39.67 3.50 -2.10
C GLN A 122 38.86 3.95 -0.87
N ASN A 123 37.57 3.60 -0.80
CA ASN A 123 36.69 4.03 0.29
C ASN A 123 36.96 3.32 1.63
N LYS A 124 37.82 2.29 1.63
CA LYS A 124 38.21 1.52 2.83
C LYS A 124 39.50 2.01 3.49
N GLN A 125 40.26 2.91 2.85
CA GLN A 125 41.51 3.47 3.40
C GLN A 125 41.30 4.77 4.20
N ASN A 126 40.20 5.50 4.00
CA ASN A 126 39.95 6.78 4.68
C ASN A 126 39.11 6.67 5.96
N THR A 127 39.06 5.50 6.58
CA THR A 127 38.39 5.32 7.88
C THR A 127 39.34 4.57 8.82
N ASN A 128 40.31 5.31 9.35
CA ASN A 128 40.95 5.10 10.65
C ASN A 128 41.42 6.46 11.17
#